data_AF-A0A0Q3NC07-F1
#
_entry.id   AF-A0A0Q3NC07-F1
#
_cell.length_a   1.000
_cell.length_b   1.000
_cell.length_c   1.000
_cell.angle_alpha   90.00
_cell.angle_beta   90.00
_cell.angle_gamma   90.00
#
_symmetry.space_group_name_H-M   'P 1'
#
loop_
_entity.id
_entity.type
_entity.pdbx_description
1 polymer ?
#
loop_
_entity_poly.entity_id
_entity_poly.type
_entity_poly.pdbx_seq_one_letter_code
_entity_poly.pdbx_strand_id
1 'polypeptide(L)'
;MLEMPLVVKQYRCTHSVTCVCLKGHISEDALFFVFRHMNWNPRMIALISCTCKWFDEIARRVLWKEFCHARAPKMMQDLHSDGSHIVDGNWKALGRLLIHCSGCTRGGLFGNVHVPGHFVLKTRFSRTSGKSFLPPHCRTDVLYVSDPCEHVDEDEEVDLGFFRGIFKSFAASKFKKVLIEKKAEIHPREAL
;
A
#
# COMPACT_ATOMS: atom_id res chain seq x y z
N MET A 1 22.89 -7.16 -24.76
CA MET A 1 21.45 -6.84 -24.65
C MET A 1 20.69 -8.08 -25.12
N LEU A 2 20.22 -8.90 -24.18
CA LEU A 2 19.43 -10.09 -24.50
C LEU A 2 17.96 -9.69 -24.40
N GLU A 3 17.29 -9.58 -25.54
CA GLU A 3 15.83 -9.45 -25.60
C GLU A 3 15.22 -10.75 -25.09
N MET A 4 14.48 -10.69 -23.98
CA MET A 4 13.64 -11.79 -23.52
C MET A 4 12.29 -11.69 -24.24
N PRO A 5 11.87 -12.69 -25.03
CA PRO A 5 10.55 -12.68 -25.64
C PRO A 5 9.51 -12.84 -24.53
N LEU A 6 8.75 -11.78 -24.27
CA LEU A 6 7.61 -11.83 -23.37
C LEU A 6 6.54 -12.69 -24.03
N VAL A 7 6.32 -13.88 -23.49
CA VAL A 7 5.25 -14.80 -23.92
C VAL A 7 3.91 -14.08 -23.75
N VAL A 8 3.32 -13.65 -24.86
CA VAL A 8 2.00 -13.04 -24.90
C VAL A 8 0.96 -14.11 -24.57
N LYS A 9 0.54 -14.20 -23.32
CA LYS A 9 -0.64 -14.99 -22.96
C LYS A 9 -1.85 -14.43 -23.69
N GLN A 10 -2.39 -15.17 -24.66
CA GLN A 10 -3.67 -14.84 -25.28
C GLN A 10 -4.80 -15.02 -24.26
N TYR A 11 -5.27 -13.92 -23.69
CA TYR A 11 -6.43 -13.91 -22.81
C TYR A 11 -7.71 -13.97 -23.66
N ARG A 12 -8.43 -15.10 -23.58
CA ARG A 12 -9.72 -15.30 -24.24
C ARG A 12 -10.75 -14.35 -23.65
N CYS A 13 -11.50 -13.69 -24.53
CA CYS A 13 -12.62 -12.83 -24.18
C CYS A 13 -13.70 -13.59 -23.40
N THR A 14 -14.35 -12.97 -22.41
CA THR A 14 -15.40 -13.59 -21.58
C THR A 14 -16.78 -13.65 -22.24
N HIS A 15 -16.93 -13.11 -23.47
CA HIS A 15 -18.23 -13.11 -24.17
C HIS A 15 -18.63 -14.50 -24.70
N SER A 16 -17.68 -15.26 -25.27
CA SER A 16 -17.90 -16.61 -25.82
C SER A 16 -16.57 -17.26 -26.23
N VAL A 17 -16.52 -18.60 -26.22
CA VAL A 17 -15.40 -19.41 -26.73
C VAL A 17 -15.18 -19.28 -28.24
N THR A 18 -16.17 -18.78 -28.98
CA THR A 18 -16.11 -18.53 -30.44
C THR A 18 -15.98 -17.05 -30.80
N CYS A 19 -15.75 -16.15 -29.84
CA CYS A 19 -15.73 -14.73 -30.18
C CYS A 19 -14.50 -14.37 -31.03
N VAL A 20 -14.74 -13.80 -32.21
CA VAL A 20 -13.73 -13.19 -33.11
C VAL A 20 -13.29 -11.79 -32.60
N CYS A 21 -13.63 -11.47 -31.35
CA CYS A 21 -13.27 -10.25 -30.64
C CYS A 21 -11.74 -10.05 -30.65
N LEU A 22 -11.21 -9.24 -31.56
CA LEU A 22 -9.84 -8.70 -31.43
C LEU A 22 -9.79 -7.48 -30.49
N LYS A 23 -10.93 -6.95 -30.07
CA LYS A 23 -11.04 -5.68 -29.34
C LYS A 23 -12.07 -5.78 -28.21
N GLY A 24 -11.61 -5.45 -27.02
CA GLY A 24 -12.43 -5.23 -25.83
C GLY A 24 -11.61 -4.51 -24.77
N HIS A 25 -10.32 -4.81 -24.71
CA HIS A 25 -9.34 -4.10 -23.90
C HIS A 25 -8.15 -3.67 -24.75
N ILE A 26 -7.59 -2.52 -24.40
CA ILE A 26 -6.31 -2.03 -24.90
C ILE A 26 -5.19 -3.01 -24.43
N SER A 27 -4.02 -3.04 -25.08
CA SER A 27 -2.92 -3.93 -24.64
C SER A 27 -2.40 -3.56 -23.24
N GLU A 28 -1.83 -4.54 -22.52
CA GLU A 28 -1.17 -4.31 -21.22
C GLU A 28 -0.06 -3.25 -21.35
N ASP A 29 0.71 -3.28 -22.45
CA ASP A 29 1.78 -2.30 -22.73
C ASP A 29 1.24 -0.88 -22.87
N ALA A 30 0.14 -0.70 -23.59
CA ALA A 30 -0.46 0.60 -23.77
C ALA A 30 -1.05 1.12 -22.44
N LEU A 31 -1.64 0.26 -21.59
CA LEU A 31 -2.00 0.65 -20.23
C LEU A 31 -0.79 1.06 -19.42
N PHE A 32 0.29 0.28 -19.49
CA PHE A 32 1.53 0.60 -18.80
C PHE A 32 2.05 1.98 -19.21
N PHE A 33 2.13 2.28 -20.51
CA PHE A 33 2.59 3.58 -21.00
C PHE A 33 1.65 4.73 -20.59
N VAL A 34 0.34 4.53 -20.64
CA VAL A 34 -0.65 5.52 -20.18
C VAL A 34 -0.48 5.82 -18.69
N PHE A 35 -0.38 4.79 -17.85
CA PHE A 35 -0.19 4.97 -16.41
C PHE A 35 1.18 5.52 -16.05
N ARG A 36 2.24 5.15 -16.78
CA ARG A 36 3.57 5.76 -16.66
C ARG A 36 3.52 7.25 -16.97
N HIS A 37 2.83 7.65 -18.05
CA HIS A 37 2.66 9.04 -18.43
C HIS A 37 1.87 9.84 -17.36
N MET A 38 0.87 9.22 -16.73
CA MET A 38 0.14 9.80 -15.60
C MET A 38 0.92 9.79 -14.27
N ASN A 39 2.22 9.44 -14.28
CA ASN A 39 3.05 9.27 -13.09
C ASN A 39 2.41 8.36 -12.04
N TRP A 40 1.88 7.23 -12.52
CA TRP A 40 1.23 6.19 -11.73
C TRP A 40 0.11 6.75 -10.85
N ASN A 41 -0.79 7.56 -11.42
CA ASN A 41 -1.84 8.23 -10.64
C ASN A 41 -2.70 7.20 -9.87
N PRO A 42 -2.64 7.18 -8.53
CA PRO A 42 -3.32 6.14 -7.74
C PRO A 42 -4.85 6.23 -7.77
N ARG A 43 -5.43 7.42 -7.99
CA ARG A 43 -6.89 7.56 -8.16
C ARG A 43 -7.33 6.88 -9.46
N MET A 44 -6.59 7.06 -10.53
CA MET A 44 -6.87 6.41 -11.82
C MET A 44 -6.68 4.90 -11.74
N ILE A 45 -5.67 4.43 -10.99
CA ILE A 45 -5.47 2.98 -10.77
C ILE A 45 -6.67 2.39 -10.01
N ALA A 46 -7.16 3.06 -8.98
CA ALA A 46 -8.34 2.63 -8.25
C ALA A 46 -9.59 2.61 -9.14
N LEU A 47 -9.83 3.68 -9.91
CA LEU A 47 -10.98 3.78 -10.82
C LEU A 47 -10.97 2.66 -11.88
N ILE A 48 -9.85 2.43 -12.55
CA ILE A 48 -9.77 1.40 -13.59
C ILE A 48 -9.92 -0.01 -12.99
N SER A 49 -9.45 -0.24 -11.76
CA SER A 49 -9.63 -1.52 -11.08
C SER A 49 -11.12 -1.86 -10.89
N CYS A 50 -11.98 -0.85 -10.76
CA CYS A 50 -13.41 -1.06 -10.53
C CYS A 50 -14.22 -1.32 -11.81
N THR A 51 -13.64 -1.18 -13.01
CA THR A 51 -14.41 -1.28 -14.26
C THR A 51 -14.68 -2.71 -14.69
N CYS A 52 -13.70 -3.63 -14.55
CA CYS A 52 -13.91 -5.05 -14.81
C CYS A 52 -12.83 -5.93 -14.15
N LYS A 53 -13.06 -7.25 -14.10
CA LYS A 53 -12.11 -8.22 -13.50
C LYS A 53 -10.72 -8.21 -14.15
N TRP A 54 -10.65 -8.00 -15.46
CA TRP A 54 -9.39 -7.96 -16.19
C TRP A 54 -8.54 -6.75 -15.79
N PHE A 55 -9.16 -5.56 -15.69
CA PHE A 55 -8.47 -4.36 -15.20
C PHE A 55 -8.07 -4.47 -13.73
N ASP A 56 -8.90 -5.06 -12.88
CA ASP A 56 -8.53 -5.33 -11.48
C ASP A 56 -7.33 -6.29 -11.38
N GLU A 57 -7.27 -7.32 -12.22
CA GLU A 57 -6.11 -8.23 -12.27
C GLU A 57 -4.83 -7.49 -12.66
N ILE A 58 -4.87 -6.68 -13.73
CA ILE A 58 -3.72 -5.89 -14.18
C ILE A 58 -3.31 -4.86 -13.14
N ALA A 59 -4.26 -4.21 -12.49
CA ALA A 59 -3.96 -3.27 -11.43
C ALA A 59 -3.23 -3.95 -10.26
N ARG A 60 -3.71 -5.13 -9.83
CA ARG A 60 -3.09 -5.92 -8.77
C ARG A 60 -1.69 -6.43 -9.13
N ARG A 61 -1.48 -6.89 -10.37
CA ARG A 61 -0.21 -7.47 -10.84
C ARG A 61 0.85 -6.43 -11.20
N VAL A 62 0.43 -5.34 -11.84
CA VAL A 62 1.32 -4.37 -12.49
C VAL A 62 1.18 -2.98 -11.90
N LEU A 63 0.01 -2.36 -11.99
CA LEU A 63 -0.10 -0.90 -11.76
C LEU A 63 0.21 -0.50 -10.30
N TRP A 64 -0.28 -1.26 -9.32
CA TRP A 64 0.03 -0.99 -7.92
C TRP A 64 1.51 -1.23 -7.59
N LYS A 65 2.15 -2.19 -8.25
CA LYS A 65 3.58 -2.46 -8.08
C LYS A 65 4.41 -1.28 -8.58
N GLU A 66 4.14 -0.83 -9.80
CA GLU A 66 4.83 0.33 -10.41
C GLU A 66 4.58 1.62 -9.62
N PHE A 67 3.35 1.82 -9.14
CA PHE A 67 3.03 2.91 -8.22
C PHE A 67 3.90 2.88 -6.96
N CYS A 68 4.01 1.74 -6.28
CA CYS A 68 4.80 1.62 -5.06
C CYS A 68 6.30 1.87 -5.32
N HIS A 69 6.84 1.32 -6.41
CA HIS A 69 8.23 1.59 -6.81
C HIS A 69 8.48 3.07 -7.10
N ALA A 70 7.56 3.74 -7.78
CA ALA A 70 7.70 5.16 -8.10
C ALA A 70 7.58 6.05 -6.85
N ARG A 71 6.72 5.72 -5.89
CA ARG A 71 6.46 6.57 -4.71
C ARG A 71 7.40 6.32 -3.54
N ALA A 72 7.92 5.11 -3.37
CA ALA A 72 8.72 4.75 -2.20
C ALA A 72 9.94 3.87 -2.54
N PRO A 73 10.80 4.24 -3.51
CA PRO A 73 11.83 3.35 -4.08
C PRO A 73 12.80 2.79 -3.03
N LYS A 74 13.24 3.62 -2.07
CA LYS A 74 14.14 3.17 -1.00
C LYS A 74 13.47 2.18 -0.05
N MET A 75 12.21 2.45 0.31
CA MET A 75 11.43 1.52 1.15
C MET A 75 11.26 0.19 0.41
N MET A 76 10.99 0.23 -0.89
CA MET A 76 10.85 -0.99 -1.70
C MET A 76 12.14 -1.81 -1.75
N GLN A 77 13.28 -1.16 -1.95
CA GLN A 77 14.59 -1.83 -1.92
C GLN A 77 14.83 -2.49 -0.55
N ASP A 78 14.58 -1.77 0.54
CA ASP A 78 14.77 -2.29 1.90
C ASP A 78 13.80 -3.44 2.22
N LEU A 79 12.56 -3.42 1.71
CA LEU A 79 11.59 -4.49 1.94
C LEU A 79 11.94 -5.79 1.17
N HIS A 80 12.67 -5.69 0.05
CA HIS A 80 13.07 -6.84 -0.76
C HIS A 80 14.47 -7.37 -0.43
N SER A 81 15.31 -6.61 0.30
CA SER A 81 16.74 -6.92 0.45
C SER A 81 17.06 -8.20 1.24
N ASP A 82 16.15 -8.68 2.09
CA ASP A 82 16.44 -9.75 3.06
C ASP A 82 15.68 -11.05 2.75
N GLY A 83 15.29 -11.28 1.48
CA GLY A 83 14.45 -12.43 1.10
C GLY A 83 13.03 -12.38 1.65
N SER A 84 12.66 -11.26 2.28
CA SER A 84 11.31 -10.95 2.72
C SER A 84 10.45 -10.66 1.48
N HIS A 85 9.62 -11.62 1.10
CA HIS A 85 8.60 -11.45 0.06
C HIS A 85 7.35 -10.73 0.61
N ILE A 86 7.47 -9.90 1.65
CA ILE A 86 6.34 -9.30 2.41
C ILE A 86 5.36 -8.56 1.48
N VAL A 87 5.88 -7.96 0.40
CA VAL A 87 5.07 -7.19 -0.56
C VAL A 87 4.75 -7.98 -1.83
N ASP A 88 5.41 -9.12 -2.06
CA ASP A 88 5.23 -9.87 -3.29
C ASP A 88 3.80 -10.44 -3.37
N GLY A 89 3.05 -9.92 -4.34
CA GLY A 89 1.64 -10.27 -4.53
C GLY A 89 0.65 -9.42 -3.72
N ASN A 90 1.10 -8.55 -2.82
CA ASN A 90 0.23 -7.69 -2.00
C ASN A 90 0.42 -6.18 -2.26
N TRP A 91 0.79 -5.83 -3.50
CA TRP A 91 1.01 -4.44 -3.94
C TRP A 91 -0.18 -3.52 -3.70
N LYS A 92 -1.41 -4.04 -3.82
CA LYS A 92 -2.64 -3.27 -3.56
C LYS A 92 -2.73 -2.83 -2.09
N ALA A 93 -2.35 -3.70 -1.15
CA ALA A 93 -2.34 -3.34 0.28
C ALA A 93 -1.28 -2.28 0.58
N LEU A 94 -0.08 -2.42 0.02
CA LEU A 94 0.95 -1.38 0.16
C LEU A 94 0.52 -0.06 -0.50
N GLY A 95 -0.07 -0.13 -1.70
CA GLY A 95 -0.63 1.02 -2.39
C GLY A 95 -1.67 1.74 -1.53
N ARG A 96 -2.59 0.98 -0.91
CA ARG A 96 -3.57 1.51 0.04
C ARG A 96 -2.88 2.18 1.25
N LEU A 97 -1.86 1.56 1.84
CA LEU A 97 -1.09 2.15 2.93
C LEU A 97 -0.44 3.49 2.54
N LEU A 98 0.02 3.62 1.30
CA LEU A 98 0.66 4.84 0.80
C LEU A 98 -0.34 6.00 0.61
N ILE A 99 -1.62 5.71 0.33
CA ILE A 99 -2.58 6.70 -0.19
C ILE A 99 -3.87 6.86 0.62
N HIS A 100 -4.10 6.06 1.66
CA HIS A 100 -5.39 6.03 2.35
C HIS A 100 -5.21 6.16 3.85
N CYS A 101 -5.79 7.21 4.42
CA CYS A 101 -6.01 7.30 5.86
C CYS A 101 -7.30 6.54 6.20
N SER A 102 -7.25 5.61 7.14
CA SER A 102 -8.42 4.83 7.54
C SER A 102 -9.42 5.61 8.40
N GLY A 103 -9.01 6.75 8.96
CA GLY A 103 -9.83 7.47 9.94
C GLY A 103 -10.00 6.69 11.24
N CYS A 104 -11.00 7.06 12.03
CA CYS A 104 -11.42 6.34 13.23
C CYS A 104 -12.94 6.39 13.41
N THR A 105 -13.49 5.34 14.02
CA THR A 105 -14.90 5.27 14.42
C THR A 105 -15.06 5.61 15.89
N ARG A 106 -16.23 6.15 16.26
CA ARG A 106 -16.58 6.41 17.67
C ARG A 106 -16.46 5.13 18.49
N GLY A 107 -15.96 5.25 19.71
CA GLY A 107 -15.70 4.14 20.63
C GLY A 107 -14.42 3.36 20.34
N GLY A 108 -13.58 3.85 19.41
CA GLY A 108 -12.26 3.26 19.12
C GLY A 108 -11.14 3.81 20.01
N LEU A 109 -9.91 3.75 19.51
CA LEU A 109 -8.69 4.21 20.19
C LEU A 109 -8.71 5.68 20.62
N PHE A 110 -9.50 6.53 19.96
CA PHE A 110 -9.58 7.96 20.19
C PHE A 110 -10.91 8.40 20.84
N GLY A 111 -11.53 7.51 21.62
CA GLY A 111 -12.76 7.86 22.35
C GLY A 111 -13.97 8.07 21.43
N ASN A 112 -14.73 9.14 21.65
CA ASN A 112 -15.97 9.43 20.91
C ASN A 112 -15.77 10.19 19.59
N VAL A 113 -14.53 10.43 19.18
CA VAL A 113 -14.21 11.13 17.94
C VAL A 113 -14.48 10.24 16.72
N HIS A 114 -15.12 10.83 15.70
CA HIS A 114 -15.26 10.20 14.40
C HIS A 114 -14.46 10.96 13.35
N VAL A 115 -13.46 10.29 12.78
CA VAL A 115 -12.71 10.81 11.64
C VAL A 115 -13.01 9.94 10.42
N PRO A 116 -13.58 10.48 9.34
CA PRO A 116 -13.79 9.72 8.13
C PRO A 116 -12.45 9.38 7.44
N GLY A 117 -12.37 8.17 6.90
CA GLY A 117 -11.23 7.78 6.06
C GLY A 117 -11.18 8.60 4.77
N HIS A 118 -9.97 8.90 4.29
CA HIS A 118 -9.79 9.74 3.09
C HIS A 118 -8.55 9.37 2.30
N PHE A 119 -8.52 9.87 1.05
CA PHE A 119 -7.36 9.81 0.20
C PHE A 119 -6.30 10.82 0.68
N VAL A 120 -5.05 10.38 0.81
CA VAL A 120 -3.91 11.23 1.18
C VAL A 120 -3.10 11.54 -0.08
N LEU A 121 -2.89 12.83 -0.34
CA LEU A 121 -2.16 13.28 -1.54
C LEU A 121 -0.64 13.16 -1.40
N LYS A 122 -0.12 13.26 -0.16
CA LYS A 122 1.30 13.10 0.16
C LYS A 122 1.60 11.66 0.56
N THR A 123 2.37 10.96 -0.26
CA THR A 123 2.66 9.52 -0.11
C THR A 123 4.09 9.24 0.36
N ARG A 124 4.71 10.20 1.06
CA ARG A 124 6.12 10.09 1.50
C ARG A 124 6.21 9.22 2.75
N PHE A 125 7.14 8.28 2.75
CA PHE A 125 7.50 7.48 3.92
C PHE A 125 8.95 7.76 4.32
N SER A 126 9.20 7.88 5.62
CA SER A 126 10.48 8.25 6.22
C SER A 126 10.93 7.22 7.24
N ARG A 127 12.11 6.62 6.98
CA ARG A 127 12.78 5.74 7.93
C ARG A 127 13.31 6.52 9.15
N THR A 128 13.80 7.74 8.93
CA THR A 128 14.32 8.59 10.00
C THR A 128 13.22 8.97 10.98
N SER A 129 12.06 9.38 10.46
CA SER A 129 10.88 9.66 11.29
C SER A 129 10.43 8.39 12.01
N GLY A 130 10.38 7.25 11.32
CA GLY A 130 10.01 5.98 11.98
C GLY A 130 10.91 5.63 13.16
N LYS A 131 12.22 5.93 13.07
CA LYS A 131 13.17 5.72 14.17
C LYS A 131 12.86 6.58 15.40
N SER A 132 12.26 7.76 15.25
CA SER A 132 11.88 8.61 16.40
C SER A 132 10.62 8.12 17.12
N PHE A 133 9.74 7.37 16.43
CA PHE A 133 8.56 6.73 17.04
C PHE A 133 8.91 5.46 17.84
N LEU A 134 10.12 4.91 17.64
CA LEU A 134 10.54 3.70 18.34
C LEU A 134 11.21 4.02 19.69
N PRO A 135 10.87 3.27 20.77
CA PRO A 135 11.60 3.33 22.02
C PRO A 135 13.11 3.11 21.80
N PRO A 136 14.00 3.68 22.63
CA PRO A 136 15.46 3.62 22.42
C PRO A 136 16.00 2.21 22.15
N HIS A 137 15.54 1.20 22.90
CA HIS A 137 15.97 -0.19 22.74
C HIS A 137 15.42 -0.90 21.48
N CYS A 138 14.39 -0.33 20.84
CA CYS A 138 13.79 -0.80 19.58
C CYS A 138 14.36 -0.08 18.35
N ARG A 139 15.25 0.93 18.49
CA ARG A 139 15.76 1.74 17.35
C ARG A 139 16.60 0.97 16.33
N THR A 140 16.91 -0.31 16.60
CA THR A 140 17.50 -1.24 15.63
C THR A 140 16.47 -1.79 14.64
N ASP A 141 15.18 -1.77 14.99
CA ASP A 141 14.11 -2.14 14.08
C ASP A 141 13.97 -1.09 12.99
N VAL A 142 13.55 -1.51 11.80
CA VAL A 142 13.32 -0.61 10.66
C VAL A 142 11.82 -0.38 10.50
N LEU A 143 11.38 0.80 10.91
CA LEU A 143 10.03 1.32 10.71
C LEU A 143 10.08 2.47 9.70
N TYR A 144 9.24 2.39 8.68
CA TYR A 144 8.91 3.53 7.81
C TYR A 144 7.56 4.09 8.25
N VAL A 145 7.47 5.41 8.37
CA VAL A 145 6.20 6.10 8.66
C VAL A 145 5.92 7.20 7.65
N SER A 146 4.65 7.45 7.38
CA SER A 146 4.21 8.59 6.59
C SER A 146 4.25 9.88 7.40
N ASP A 147 4.22 11.01 6.68
CA ASP A 147 3.78 12.26 7.29
C ASP A 147 2.32 12.07 7.79
N PRO A 148 1.96 12.61 8.97
CA PRO A 148 0.61 12.51 9.48
C PRO A 148 -0.35 13.35 8.63
N CYS A 149 -1.60 12.93 8.53
CA CYS A 149 -2.69 13.83 8.18
C CYS A 149 -3.29 14.41 9.45
N GLU A 150 -3.52 15.72 9.44
CA GLU A 150 -4.12 16.49 10.52
C GLU A 150 -5.64 16.42 10.41
N HIS A 151 -6.28 16.18 11.55
CA HIS A 151 -7.72 16.06 11.68
C HIS A 151 -8.17 16.94 12.84
N VAL A 152 -9.02 17.90 12.52
CA VAL A 152 -9.63 18.79 13.51
C VAL A 152 -10.98 18.19 13.89
N ASP A 153 -11.18 17.93 15.18
CA ASP A 153 -12.52 17.61 15.67
C ASP A 153 -13.38 18.89 15.67
N GLU A 154 -14.55 18.83 15.03
CA GLU A 154 -15.46 19.97 14.91
C GLU A 154 -16.00 20.41 16.29
N ASP A 155 -15.94 19.52 17.30
CA ASP A 155 -16.54 19.73 18.62
C ASP A 155 -15.53 19.99 19.77
N GLU A 156 -14.23 19.66 19.66
CA GLU A 156 -13.32 19.62 20.84
C GLU A 156 -11.90 20.26 20.71
N GLU A 157 -11.58 21.08 19.70
CA GLU A 157 -10.22 21.68 19.53
C GLU A 157 -9.05 20.66 19.48
N VAL A 158 -9.31 19.35 19.41
CA VAL A 158 -8.26 18.33 19.40
C VAL A 158 -7.72 18.17 17.97
N ASP A 159 -6.45 18.52 17.77
CA ASP A 159 -5.69 18.20 16.57
C ASP A 159 -5.15 16.77 16.66
N LEU A 160 -5.76 15.86 15.89
CA LEU A 160 -5.35 14.46 15.80
C LEU A 160 -4.50 14.23 14.56
N GLY A 161 -3.26 13.78 14.76
CA GLY A 161 -2.36 13.37 13.69
C GLY A 161 -2.41 11.86 13.42
N PHE A 162 -2.88 11.45 12.23
CA PHE A 162 -2.87 10.05 11.83
C PHE A 162 -1.70 9.74 10.89
N PHE A 163 -0.76 8.92 11.36
CA PHE A 163 0.34 8.40 10.55
C PHE A 163 0.07 6.94 10.12
N ARG A 164 0.72 6.55 9.03
CA ARG A 164 0.70 5.18 8.49
C ARG A 164 2.11 4.64 8.54
N GLY A 165 2.28 3.34 8.80
CA GLY A 165 3.62 2.78 8.95
C GLY A 165 3.75 1.35 8.47
N ILE A 166 4.98 0.96 8.14
CA ILE A 166 5.35 -0.40 7.79
C ILE A 166 6.72 -0.74 8.38
N PHE A 167 6.79 -1.88 9.06
CA PHE A 167 8.04 -2.46 9.51
C PHE A 167 8.67 -3.28 8.40
N LYS A 168 10.00 -3.23 8.28
CA LYS A 168 10.75 -4.14 7.40
C LYS A 168 10.58 -5.60 7.81
N SER A 169 10.59 -5.88 9.11
CA SER A 169 10.50 -7.26 9.63
C SER A 169 9.79 -7.26 10.98
N PHE A 170 8.47 -7.02 10.97
CA PHE A 170 7.69 -6.92 12.21
C PHE A 170 7.79 -8.18 13.08
N ALA A 171 7.68 -9.36 12.47
CA ALA A 171 7.72 -10.64 13.17
C ALA A 171 9.01 -10.86 13.99
N ALA A 172 10.14 -10.35 13.52
CA ALA A 172 11.44 -10.45 14.19
C ALA A 172 11.81 -9.18 15.01
N SER A 173 10.93 -8.17 15.02
CA SER A 173 11.22 -6.87 15.63
C SER A 173 11.24 -6.94 17.15
N LYS A 174 12.06 -6.10 17.78
CA LYS A 174 12.01 -5.87 19.23
C LYS A 174 10.71 -5.17 19.62
N PHE A 175 10.18 -4.31 18.76
CA PHE A 175 8.92 -3.62 18.99
C PHE A 175 7.74 -4.58 19.14
N LYS A 176 7.68 -5.68 18.37
CA LYS A 176 6.67 -6.75 18.57
C LYS A 176 6.72 -7.31 20.00
N LYS A 177 7.91 -7.56 20.55
CA LYS A 177 8.07 -8.05 21.93
C LYS A 177 7.50 -7.07 22.96
N VAL A 178 7.79 -5.78 22.79
CA VAL A 178 7.23 -4.71 23.64
C VAL A 178 5.70 -4.67 23.56
N LEU A 179 5.12 -4.84 22.37
CA LEU A 179 3.67 -4.88 22.20
C LEU A 179 3.04 -6.08 22.92
N ILE A 180 3.67 -7.26 22.82
CA ILE A 180 3.23 -8.48 23.53
C ILE A 180 3.31 -8.29 25.05
N GLU A 181 4.43 -7.78 25.56
CA GLU A 181 4.63 -7.50 27.00
C GLU A 181 3.58 -6.51 27.53
N LYS A 182 3.21 -5.52 26.72
CA LYS A 182 2.16 -4.53 27.03
C LYS A 182 0.75 -5.04 26.80
N LYS A 183 0.57 -6.29 26.34
CA LYS A 183 -0.74 -6.87 25.98
C LYS A 183 -1.51 -5.99 24.99
N ALA A 184 -0.78 -5.36 24.06
CA ALA A 184 -1.40 -4.58 23.00
C ALA A 184 -2.21 -5.51 22.08
N GLU A 185 -3.31 -4.99 21.53
CA GLU A 185 -4.08 -5.71 20.53
C GLU A 185 -3.27 -5.80 19.23
N ILE A 186 -2.93 -7.04 18.84
CA ILE A 186 -2.22 -7.36 17.61
C ILE A 186 -3.02 -8.38 16.83
N HIS A 187 -2.95 -8.30 15.50
CA HIS A 187 -3.65 -9.23 14.63
C HIS A 187 -3.29 -10.68 15.01
N PRO A 188 -4.25 -11.63 15.07
CA PRO A 188 -4.00 -12.97 15.62
C PRO A 188 -2.84 -13.73 14.98
N ARG A 189 -2.59 -13.53 13.68
CA ARG A 189 -1.45 -14.13 12.96
C ARG A 189 -0.08 -13.63 13.44
N GLU A 190 -0.04 -12.48 14.09
CA GLU A 190 1.16 -11.86 14.65
C GLU A 190 1.30 -12.07 16.16
N ALA A 191 0.27 -12.60 16.83
CA ALA A 191 0.22 -12.79 18.29
C ALA A 191 0.91 -14.10 18.78
N LEU A 192 1.37 -14.92 17.83
CA LEU A 192 2.10 -16.18 18.07
C LEU A 192 3.63 -15.93 18.14
#